data_AF-A0A3M1FGL2-F1
#
_entry.id   AF-A0A3M1FGL2-F1
#
_cell.length_a   1.000
_cell.length_b   1.000
_cell.length_c   1.000
_cell.angle_alpha   90.00
_cell.angle_beta   90.00
_cell.angle_gamma   90.00
#
_symmetry.space_group_name_H-M   'P 1'
#
loop_
_entity.id
_entity.type
_entity.pdbx_description
1 polymer ?
#
loop_
_entity_poly.entity_id
_entity_poly.type
_entity_poly.pdbx_seq_one_letter_code
_entity_poly.pdbx_strand_id
1 'polypeptide(L)'
;MVVSLEQEVKGFLHVRRINFRDGSSSYKDLDFVILSKDRPYFYLEVKEKQKPYSVMNWPRFVEERWLFIVDDLTVRKCLARSPRSGVLVRDNKHGEYYFFSVIDLALMPRLRVNRPIKKEVQAYKGKWLIDLRNGRQSKDIEGAFSSIREYLEELDGVLFETLECYGSYVDEEISSGGITRVPKYWKHDVETTR
;
A
#
# COMPACT_ATOMS: atom_id res chain seq x y z
N MET A 1 9.15 21.34 -16.12
CA MET A 1 8.02 20.41 -15.88
C MET A 1 8.51 19.33 -14.95
N VAL A 2 7.80 19.04 -13.85
CA VAL A 2 8.14 17.89 -13.00
C VAL A 2 7.75 16.63 -13.76
N VAL A 3 8.71 15.70 -13.94
CA VAL A 3 8.48 14.40 -14.59
C VAL A 3 7.49 13.60 -13.75
N SER A 4 6.51 12.92 -14.35
CA SER A 4 5.56 12.09 -13.59
C SER A 4 6.26 10.93 -12.91
N LEU A 5 5.72 10.48 -11.77
CA LEU A 5 6.29 9.35 -11.03
C LEU A 5 6.42 8.09 -11.90
N GLU A 6 5.45 7.82 -12.78
CA GLU A 6 5.54 6.72 -13.74
C GLU A 6 6.80 6.81 -14.62
N GLN A 7 7.10 8.00 -15.15
CA GLN A 7 8.26 8.20 -16.01
C GLN A 7 9.57 8.18 -15.22
N GLU A 8 9.55 8.69 -13.99
CA GLU A 8 10.68 8.58 -13.07
C GLU A 8 11.00 7.12 -12.73
N VAL A 9 9.98 6.29 -12.43
CA VAL A 9 10.13 4.86 -12.19
C VAL A 9 10.67 4.14 -13.43
N LYS A 10 10.12 4.41 -14.62
CA LYS A 10 10.65 3.84 -15.88
C LYS A 10 12.12 4.21 -16.07
N GLY A 11 12.47 5.48 -15.87
CA GLY A 11 13.85 5.97 -15.94
C GLY A 11 14.78 5.25 -14.96
N PHE A 12 14.36 5.14 -13.70
CA PHE A 12 15.11 4.43 -12.65
C PHE A 12 15.36 2.96 -13.01
N LEU A 13 14.31 2.24 -13.39
CA LEU A 13 14.40 0.82 -13.76
C LEU A 13 15.32 0.61 -14.97
N HIS A 14 15.23 1.48 -15.99
CA HIS A 14 16.11 1.44 -17.15
C HIS A 14 17.58 1.71 -16.79
N VAL A 15 17.86 2.76 -16.01
CA VAL A 15 19.23 3.10 -15.57
C VAL A 15 19.84 1.96 -14.75
N ARG A 16 19.05 1.34 -13.88
CA ARG A 16 19.48 0.20 -13.06
C ARG A 16 19.44 -1.14 -13.78
N ARG A 17 19.07 -1.18 -15.06
CA ARG A 17 18.95 -2.40 -15.89
C ARG A 17 18.06 -3.47 -15.25
N ILE A 18 16.98 -3.05 -14.59
CA ILE A 18 15.99 -3.93 -13.99
C ILE A 18 14.95 -4.25 -15.06
N ASN A 19 14.71 -5.53 -15.33
CA ASN A 19 13.68 -5.96 -16.26
C ASN A 19 12.29 -5.71 -15.65
N PHE A 20 11.39 -5.11 -16.43
CA PHE A 20 10.02 -4.87 -16.01
C PHE A 20 9.04 -4.96 -17.18
N ARG A 21 7.76 -5.15 -16.86
CA ARG A 21 6.64 -4.94 -17.80
C ARG A 21 5.91 -3.67 -17.39
N ASP A 22 5.63 -2.83 -18.38
CA ASP A 22 4.88 -1.59 -18.23
C ASP A 22 3.39 -1.85 -18.44
N GLY A 23 2.63 -1.69 -17.36
CA GLY A 23 1.18 -1.84 -17.32
C GLY A 23 0.45 -0.51 -17.10
N SER A 24 1.13 0.65 -17.15
CA SER A 24 0.55 1.92 -16.69
C SER A 24 -0.63 2.44 -17.54
N SER A 25 -0.85 1.86 -18.73
CA SER A 25 -2.03 2.10 -19.56
C SER A 25 -3.19 1.10 -19.32
N SER A 26 -2.99 0.08 -18.48
CA SER A 26 -3.97 -0.99 -18.24
C SER A 26 -4.94 -0.64 -17.12
N TYR A 27 -6.23 -0.79 -17.40
CA TYR A 27 -7.26 -0.71 -16.35
C TYR A 27 -7.25 -1.92 -15.41
N LYS A 28 -6.69 -3.07 -15.83
CA LYS A 28 -6.75 -4.33 -15.09
C LYS A 28 -5.48 -4.63 -14.30
N ASP A 29 -4.33 -4.26 -14.84
CA ASP A 29 -3.04 -4.58 -14.26
C ASP A 29 -2.53 -3.47 -13.34
N LEU A 30 -1.51 -3.80 -12.55
CA LEU A 30 -0.74 -2.81 -11.78
C LEU A 30 0.25 -2.12 -12.73
N ASP A 31 0.61 -0.88 -12.41
CA ASP A 31 1.42 -0.03 -13.31
C ASP A 31 2.75 -0.68 -13.73
N PHE A 32 3.40 -1.45 -12.84
CA PHE A 32 4.66 -2.12 -13.13
C PHE A 32 4.71 -3.56 -12.61
N VAL A 33 5.27 -4.46 -13.41
CA VAL A 33 5.68 -5.80 -12.98
C VAL A 33 7.19 -5.91 -13.06
N ILE A 34 7.85 -5.90 -11.90
CA ILE A 34 9.30 -6.10 -11.78
C ILE A 34 9.60 -7.58 -11.97
N LEU A 35 10.59 -7.90 -12.80
CA LEU A 35 10.94 -9.26 -13.16
C LEU A 35 12.27 -9.69 -12.53
N SER A 36 12.34 -10.95 -12.10
CA SER A 36 13.59 -11.64 -11.77
C SER A 36 13.66 -12.92 -12.60
N LYS A 37 14.73 -13.07 -13.40
CA LYS A 37 14.88 -14.18 -14.36
C LYS A 37 13.62 -14.36 -15.24
N ASP A 38 13.10 -13.24 -15.75
CA ASP A 38 11.90 -13.11 -16.61
C ASP A 38 10.58 -13.58 -15.99
N ARG A 39 10.56 -13.87 -14.69
CA ARG A 39 9.36 -14.18 -13.92
C ARG A 39 8.94 -12.98 -13.07
N PRO A 40 7.63 -12.74 -12.89
CA PRO A 40 7.16 -11.72 -11.97
C PRO A 40 7.75 -11.90 -10.58
N TYR A 41 8.43 -10.87 -10.10
CA TYR A 41 9.07 -10.84 -8.79
C TYR A 41 8.32 -9.92 -7.82
N PHE A 42 7.89 -8.75 -8.29
CA PHE A 42 7.09 -7.80 -7.51
C PHE A 42 6.17 -7.00 -8.42
N TYR A 43 4.99 -6.64 -7.92
CA TYR A 43 4.00 -5.86 -8.64
C TYR A 43 3.77 -4.50 -7.96
N LEU A 44 3.98 -3.41 -8.70
CA LEU A 44 3.97 -2.06 -8.15
C LEU A 44 2.89 -1.21 -8.82
N GLU A 45 2.00 -0.64 -8.02
CA GLU A 45 1.22 0.52 -8.44
C GLU A 45 1.97 1.80 -8.06
N VAL A 46 1.89 2.83 -8.91
CA VAL A 46 2.38 4.15 -8.56
C VAL A 46 1.23 5.16 -8.49
N LYS A 47 1.32 6.09 -7.55
CA LYS A 47 0.36 7.17 -7.40
C LYS A 47 1.05 8.48 -7.02
N GLU A 48 0.41 9.59 -7.35
CA GLU A 48 0.93 10.91 -7.04
C GLU A 48 -0.12 11.74 -6.31
N LYS A 49 0.30 12.41 -5.23
CA LYS A 49 -0.42 13.53 -4.67
C LYS A 49 0.06 14.81 -5.34
N GLN A 50 -0.61 15.19 -6.42
CA GLN A 50 -0.20 16.35 -7.22
C GLN A 50 -0.53 17.69 -6.57
N LYS A 51 -1.62 17.74 -5.81
CA LYS A 51 -2.15 18.95 -5.18
C LYS A 51 -2.73 18.60 -3.81
N PRO A 52 -2.78 19.57 -2.88
CA PRO A 52 -3.50 19.42 -1.63
C PRO A 52 -4.96 19.02 -1.85
N TYR A 53 -5.50 18.17 -0.99
CA TYR A 53 -6.91 17.82 -1.02
C TYR A 53 -7.77 18.94 -0.43
N SER A 54 -8.94 19.15 -1.02
CA SER A 54 -9.98 19.98 -0.39
C SER A 54 -10.61 19.18 0.75
N VAL A 55 -10.20 19.46 1.99
CA VAL A 55 -10.64 18.75 3.21
C VAL A 55 -12.16 18.82 3.43
N MET A 56 -12.85 19.81 2.84
CA MET A 56 -14.31 19.92 2.92
C MET A 56 -15.05 18.80 2.17
N ASN A 57 -14.40 18.16 1.20
CA ASN A 57 -15.00 17.11 0.37
C ASN A 57 -14.80 15.70 0.95
N TRP A 58 -14.15 15.59 2.10
CA TRP A 58 -13.74 14.33 2.70
C TRP A 58 -14.02 14.34 4.21
N PRO A 59 -14.40 13.21 4.81
CA PRO A 59 -14.48 13.13 6.26
C PRO A 59 -13.13 13.45 6.90
N ARG A 60 -13.17 14.08 8.07
CA ARG A 60 -11.95 14.29 8.86
C ARG A 60 -11.39 12.93 9.27
N PHE A 61 -10.13 12.69 8.91
CA PHE A 61 -9.40 11.47 9.24
C PHE A 61 -8.04 11.83 9.83
N VAL A 62 -7.16 12.44 9.02
CA VAL A 62 -5.85 12.95 9.42
C VAL A 62 -5.63 14.34 8.85
N GLU A 63 -4.55 15.03 9.24
CA GLU A 63 -4.19 16.31 8.65
C GLU A 63 -3.98 16.19 7.13
N GLU A 64 -4.38 17.21 6.37
CA GLU A 64 -4.33 17.17 4.89
C GLU A 64 -2.95 16.81 4.37
N ARG A 65 -1.89 17.32 5.01
CA ARG A 65 -0.50 17.01 4.66
C ARG A 65 -0.27 15.49 4.56
N TRP A 66 -0.73 14.75 5.56
CA TRP A 66 -0.53 13.31 5.68
C TRP A 66 -1.64 12.50 5.03
N LEU A 67 -2.77 13.13 4.68
CA LEU A 67 -3.85 12.45 3.99
C LEU A 67 -3.42 12.04 2.58
N PHE A 68 -3.64 10.76 2.26
CA PHE A 68 -3.65 10.25 0.90
C PHE A 68 -4.95 9.49 0.61
N ILE A 69 -5.49 9.65 -0.60
CA ILE A 69 -6.72 8.97 -1.01
C ILE A 69 -6.39 7.96 -2.12
N VAL A 70 -6.51 6.69 -1.77
CA VAL A 70 -6.31 5.57 -2.70
C VAL A 70 -7.64 5.00 -3.16
N ASP A 71 -7.70 4.56 -4.41
CA ASP A 71 -8.88 3.88 -4.93
C ASP A 71 -8.95 2.47 -4.36
N ASP A 72 -10.14 2.06 -3.91
CA ASP A 72 -10.36 0.68 -3.44
C ASP A 72 -9.98 -0.36 -4.51
N LEU A 73 -10.15 0.00 -5.79
CA LEU A 73 -9.69 -0.80 -6.93
C LEU A 73 -8.16 -1.01 -6.93
N THR A 74 -7.36 0.02 -6.64
CA THR A 74 -5.89 -0.11 -6.55
C THR A 74 -5.53 -1.13 -5.48
N VAL A 75 -6.16 -1.06 -4.30
CA VAL A 75 -5.89 -2.00 -3.22
C VAL A 75 -6.28 -3.43 -3.61
N ARG A 76 -7.43 -3.61 -4.27
CA ARG A 76 -7.85 -4.93 -4.78
C ARG A 76 -6.89 -5.50 -5.82
N LYS A 77 -6.31 -4.66 -6.69
CA LYS A 77 -5.29 -5.09 -7.65
C LYS A 77 -4.03 -5.58 -6.94
N CYS A 78 -3.56 -4.86 -5.91
CA CYS A 78 -2.45 -5.32 -5.07
C CYS A 78 -2.79 -6.65 -4.38
N LEU A 79 -3.96 -6.77 -3.74
CA LEU A 79 -4.40 -8.00 -3.08
C LEU A 79 -4.42 -9.21 -4.04
N ALA A 80 -4.83 -9.03 -5.29
CA ALA A 80 -4.81 -10.08 -6.31
C ALA A 80 -3.39 -10.58 -6.66
N ARG A 81 -2.34 -9.84 -6.26
CA ARG A 81 -0.92 -10.15 -6.45
C ARG A 81 -0.18 -10.29 -5.12
N SER A 82 -0.91 -10.46 -4.03
CA SER A 82 -0.35 -10.67 -2.70
C SER A 82 0.54 -11.93 -2.64
N PRO A 83 1.60 -11.94 -1.81
CA PRO A 83 2.06 -10.85 -0.95
C PRO A 83 3.07 -9.91 -1.62
N ARG A 84 3.47 -10.17 -2.86
CA ARG A 84 4.54 -9.43 -3.54
C ARG A 84 4.02 -8.25 -4.34
N SER A 85 3.27 -7.37 -3.68
CA SER A 85 2.81 -6.14 -4.29
C SER A 85 2.70 -4.99 -3.30
N GLY A 86 2.59 -3.78 -3.84
CA GLY A 86 2.41 -2.57 -3.05
C GLY A 86 2.12 -1.34 -3.89
N VAL A 87 2.02 -0.21 -3.21
CA VAL A 87 1.77 1.11 -3.80
C VAL A 87 2.92 2.03 -3.41
N LEU A 88 3.54 2.66 -4.40
CA LEU A 88 4.46 3.78 -4.19
C LEU A 88 3.71 5.09 -4.44
N VAL A 89 3.68 5.95 -3.43
CA VAL A 89 3.09 7.28 -3.52
C VAL A 89 4.21 8.32 -3.55
N ARG A 90 4.13 9.30 -4.46
CA ARG A 90 4.94 10.53 -4.39
C ARG A 90 4.06 11.71 -4.00
N ASP A 91 4.43 12.41 -2.93
CA ASP A 91 3.87 13.72 -2.62
C ASP A 91 4.66 14.79 -3.39
N ASN A 92 4.09 15.27 -4.49
CA ASN A 92 4.79 16.20 -5.38
C ASN A 92 5.03 17.57 -4.72
N LYS A 93 4.21 17.97 -3.73
CA LYS A 93 4.38 19.25 -3.05
C LYS A 93 5.62 19.22 -2.15
N HIS A 94 5.88 18.07 -1.53
CA HIS A 94 6.96 17.91 -0.55
C HIS A 94 8.19 17.18 -1.13
N GLY A 95 8.09 16.57 -2.31
CA GLY A 95 9.19 15.83 -2.92
C GLY A 95 9.53 14.55 -2.16
N GLU A 96 8.54 13.92 -1.54
CA GLU A 96 8.71 12.76 -0.67
C GLU A 96 7.99 11.54 -1.24
N TYR A 97 8.51 10.36 -0.95
CA TYR A 97 8.00 9.10 -1.41
C TYR A 97 7.56 8.26 -0.22
N TYR A 98 6.50 7.50 -0.39
CA TYR A 98 5.92 6.66 0.63
C TYR A 98 5.57 5.31 0.01
N PHE A 99 6.26 4.26 0.44
CA PHE A 99 5.96 2.90 0.02
C PHE A 99 5.05 2.20 1.03
N PHE A 100 3.99 1.58 0.52
CA PHE A 100 3.09 0.72 1.27
C PHE A 100 3.09 -0.66 0.63
N SER A 101 3.47 -1.70 1.37
CA SER A 101 3.22 -3.06 0.92
C SER A 101 1.72 -3.37 0.96
N VAL A 102 1.30 -4.42 0.26
CA VAL A 102 -0.08 -4.90 0.35
C VAL A 102 -0.46 -5.35 1.77
N ILE A 103 0.52 -5.81 2.56
CA ILE A 103 0.33 -6.19 3.97
C ILE A 103 0.07 -4.93 4.80
N ASP A 104 0.87 -3.87 4.61
CA ASP A 104 0.64 -2.57 5.27
C ASP A 104 -0.75 -2.05 4.94
N LEU A 105 -1.12 -2.04 3.65
CA LEU A 105 -2.46 -1.60 3.24
C LEU A 105 -3.57 -2.43 3.89
N ALA A 106 -3.39 -3.74 4.03
CA ALA A 106 -4.39 -4.61 4.62
C ALA A 106 -4.58 -4.35 6.12
N LEU A 107 -3.50 -4.10 6.84
CA LEU A 107 -3.46 -4.07 8.31
C LEU A 107 -3.52 -2.66 8.91
N MET A 108 -3.04 -1.64 8.22
CA MET A 108 -3.00 -0.28 8.77
C MET A 108 -4.40 0.33 8.96
N PRO A 109 -4.56 1.24 9.95
CA PRO A 109 -5.74 2.07 10.11
C PRO A 109 -6.07 2.85 8.83
N ARG A 110 -7.36 2.90 8.51
CA ARG A 110 -7.88 3.57 7.31
C ARG A 110 -9.35 3.91 7.47
N LEU A 111 -9.80 4.95 6.78
CA LEU A 111 -11.23 5.24 6.62
C LEU A 111 -11.68 4.90 5.19
N ARG A 112 -12.70 4.04 5.06
CA ARG A 112 -13.29 3.67 3.77
C ARG A 112 -14.55 4.51 3.51
N VAL A 113 -14.64 5.11 2.34
CA VAL A 113 -15.78 5.93 1.93
C VAL A 113 -16.21 5.60 0.51
N ASN A 114 -17.50 5.77 0.23
CA ASN A 114 -18.04 5.70 -1.12
C ASN A 114 -18.14 7.11 -1.69
N ARG A 115 -17.42 7.39 -2.79
CA ARG A 115 -17.54 8.65 -3.52
C ARG A 115 -18.57 8.50 -4.64
N PRO A 116 -19.66 9.27 -4.64
CA PRO A 116 -20.62 9.24 -5.75
C PRO A 116 -19.93 9.73 -7.03
N ILE A 117 -20.23 9.06 -8.13
CA ILE A 117 -19.79 9.43 -9.48
C ILE A 117 -21.00 9.54 -10.38
N LYS A 118 -21.03 10.58 -11.21
CA LYS A 118 -21.98 10.70 -12.32
C LYS A 118 -21.27 10.22 -13.59
N LYS A 119 -21.57 8.99 -13.99
CA LYS A 119 -21.30 8.47 -15.34
C LYS A 119 -22.65 8.35 -16.08
N GLU A 120 -22.72 7.53 -17.12
CA GLU A 120 -23.98 7.15 -17.78
C GLU A 120 -25.02 6.57 -16.80
N VAL A 121 -24.57 6.05 -15.66
CA VAL A 121 -25.39 5.68 -14.50
C VAL A 121 -24.82 6.29 -13.21
N GLN A 122 -25.70 6.53 -12.23
CA GLN A 122 -25.29 6.90 -10.88
C GLN A 122 -24.60 5.69 -10.21
N ALA A 123 -23.34 5.86 -9.83
CA ALA A 123 -22.55 4.80 -9.22
C ALA A 123 -21.67 5.35 -8.09
N TYR A 124 -21.02 4.45 -7.36
CA TYR A 124 -20.04 4.79 -6.33
C TYR A 124 -18.67 4.26 -6.70
N LYS A 125 -17.62 5.02 -6.36
CA LYS A 125 -16.25 4.53 -6.29
C LYS A 125 -15.82 4.43 -4.83
N GLY A 126 -15.40 3.24 -4.42
CA GLY A 126 -14.76 3.04 -3.12
C GLY A 126 -13.43 3.78 -3.06
N LYS A 127 -13.18 4.48 -1.96
CA LYS A 127 -11.96 5.22 -1.65
C LYS A 127 -11.51 4.88 -0.25
N TRP A 128 -10.20 4.79 -0.05
CA TRP A 128 -9.60 4.68 1.26
C TRP A 128 -8.83 5.97 1.53
N LEU A 129 -9.09 6.56 2.69
CA LEU A 129 -8.29 7.63 3.24
C LEU A 129 -7.26 6.96 4.14
N ILE A 130 -5.99 7.22 3.85
CA ILE A 130 -4.84 6.63 4.53
C ILE A 130 -3.91 7.73 5.03
N ASP A 131 -3.13 7.41 6.05
CA ASP A 131 -2.09 8.29 6.57
C ASP A 131 -0.74 7.94 5.93
N LEU A 132 -0.11 8.91 5.25
CA LEU A 132 1.20 8.77 4.63
C LEU A 132 2.29 8.38 5.63
N ARG A 133 2.17 8.78 6.90
CA ARG A 133 3.13 8.46 7.96
C ARG A 133 3.22 6.97 8.26
N ASN A 134 2.21 6.18 7.87
CA ASN A 134 2.21 4.73 8.02
C ASN A 134 2.99 4.00 6.92
N GLY A 135 3.45 4.71 5.88
CA GLY A 135 4.27 4.15 4.82
C GLY A 135 5.77 4.30 5.10
N ARG A 136 6.59 3.46 4.46
CA ARG A 136 8.06 3.62 4.48
C ARG A 136 8.42 4.87 3.69
N GLN A 137 8.90 5.91 4.37
CA GLN A 137 9.22 7.20 3.77
C GLN A 137 10.63 7.21 3.16
N SER A 138 10.79 7.80 1.98
CA SER A 138 12.10 8.12 1.40
C SER A 138 12.12 9.52 0.75
N LYS A 139 13.32 10.05 0.55
CA LYS A 139 13.56 11.37 -0.06
C LYS A 139 13.77 11.32 -1.58
N ASP A 140 13.99 10.14 -2.11
CA ASP A 140 14.20 9.90 -3.53
C ASP A 140 13.69 8.51 -3.95
N ILE A 141 13.74 8.29 -5.26
CA ILE A 141 13.31 7.03 -5.88
C ILE A 141 14.22 5.86 -5.50
N GLU A 142 15.49 6.09 -5.20
CA GLU A 142 16.42 5.03 -4.80
C GLU A 142 16.07 4.48 -3.42
N GLY A 143 15.80 5.36 -2.45
CA GLY A 143 15.31 4.99 -1.13
C GLY A 143 13.95 4.30 -1.20
N ALA A 144 13.07 4.72 -2.13
CA ALA A 144 11.76 4.09 -2.31
C ALA A 144 11.91 2.64 -2.78
N PHE A 145 12.80 2.38 -3.72
CA PHE A 145 13.12 1.02 -4.16
C PHE A 145 13.91 0.24 -3.11
N SER A 146 14.69 0.89 -2.25
CA SER A 146 15.30 0.23 -1.08
C SER A 146 14.22 -0.30 -0.13
N SER A 147 13.20 0.50 0.17
CA SER A 147 12.07 0.08 1.01
C SER A 147 11.33 -1.14 0.44
N ILE A 148 11.21 -1.23 -0.89
CA ILE A 148 10.63 -2.41 -1.56
C ILE A 148 11.53 -3.65 -1.39
N ARG A 149 12.85 -3.49 -1.52
CA ARG A 149 13.80 -4.60 -1.32
C ARG A 149 13.79 -5.10 0.12
N GLU A 150 13.87 -4.18 1.08
CA GLU A 150 13.80 -4.49 2.52
C GLU A 150 12.51 -5.25 2.85
N TYR A 151 11.36 -4.78 2.36
CA TYR A 151 10.10 -5.51 2.49
C TYR A 151 10.16 -6.94 1.95
N LEU A 152 10.79 -7.13 0.79
CA LEU A 152 10.92 -8.45 0.16
C LEU A 152 11.89 -9.36 0.90
N GLU A 153 12.92 -8.81 1.53
CA GLU A 153 13.88 -9.53 2.38
C GLU A 153 13.25 -9.96 3.71
N GLU A 154 12.40 -9.10 4.29
CA GLU A 154 11.69 -9.35 5.55
C GLU A 154 10.42 -10.21 5.39
N LEU A 155 9.97 -10.43 4.15
CA LEU A 155 8.62 -10.92 3.84
C LEU A 155 8.24 -12.23 4.53
N ASP A 156 9.14 -13.21 4.55
CA ASP A 156 8.85 -14.51 5.16
C ASP A 156 8.68 -14.37 6.68
N GLY A 157 9.53 -13.56 7.33
CA GLY A 157 9.41 -13.25 8.74
C GLY A 157 8.10 -12.52 9.07
N VAL A 158 7.74 -11.54 8.25
CA VAL A 158 6.47 -10.79 8.38
C VAL A 158 5.25 -11.71 8.30
N LEU A 159 5.27 -12.70 7.41
CA LEU A 159 4.10 -13.57 7.18
C LEU A 159 3.99 -14.73 8.17
N PHE A 160 5.11 -15.25 8.66
CA PHE A 160 5.12 -16.54 9.35
C PHE A 160 5.79 -16.53 10.72
N GLU A 161 6.61 -15.53 11.04
CA GLU A 161 7.40 -15.49 12.28
C GLU A 161 6.94 -14.40 13.25
N THR A 162 6.45 -13.28 12.74
CA THR A 162 5.91 -12.19 13.56
C THR A 162 4.62 -12.63 14.25
N LEU A 163 4.70 -12.86 15.57
CA LEU A 163 3.57 -13.26 16.41
C LEU A 163 2.73 -12.07 16.90
N GLU A 164 3.36 -10.91 17.08
CA GLU A 164 2.72 -9.68 17.51
C GLU A 164 1.94 -9.03 16.35
N CYS A 165 1.16 -7.98 16.64
CA CYS A 165 0.54 -7.18 15.59
C CYS A 165 1.62 -6.62 14.66
N TYR A 166 1.48 -6.86 13.36
CA TYR A 166 2.44 -6.36 12.37
C TYR A 166 2.31 -4.85 12.19
N GLY A 167 3.46 -4.17 12.13
CA GLY A 167 3.55 -2.74 11.92
C GLY A 167 3.39 -1.94 13.21
N SER A 168 3.71 -0.65 13.14
CA SER A 168 3.45 0.32 14.19
C SER A 168 2.84 1.54 13.54
N TYR A 169 1.51 1.61 13.52
CA TYR A 169 0.80 2.65 12.81
C TYR A 169 0.49 3.84 13.69
N VAL A 170 0.54 5.03 13.10
CA VAL A 170 0.31 6.29 13.81
C VAL A 170 -1.13 6.34 14.32
N ASP A 171 -1.27 6.81 15.55
CA ASP A 171 -2.54 6.93 16.27
C ASP A 171 -3.27 5.59 16.48
N GLU A 172 -2.58 4.45 16.32
CA GLU A 172 -3.07 3.12 16.68
C GLU A 172 -2.61 2.72 18.09
N GLU A 173 -3.57 2.31 18.93
CA GLU A 173 -3.29 1.73 20.24
C GLU A 173 -3.38 0.21 20.17
N ILE A 174 -2.23 -0.47 20.16
CA ILE A 174 -2.15 -1.92 20.29
C ILE A 174 -2.18 -2.26 21.80
N SER A 175 -3.37 -2.56 22.32
CA SER A 175 -3.51 -3.01 23.71
C SER A 175 -2.95 -4.42 23.90
N SER A 176 -2.47 -4.75 25.10
CA SER A 176 -2.14 -6.13 25.50
C SER A 176 -3.37 -7.01 25.75
N GLY A 177 -4.55 -6.59 25.26
CA GLY A 177 -5.84 -7.23 25.53
C GLY A 177 -5.97 -8.64 24.94
N GLY A 178 -6.91 -9.41 25.48
CA GLY A 178 -7.14 -10.81 25.13
C GLY A 178 -7.08 -11.71 26.37
N ILE A 179 -7.49 -12.97 26.22
CA ILE A 179 -7.36 -13.98 27.27
C ILE A 179 -6.07 -14.76 26.99
N THR A 180 -5.20 -14.90 27.99
CA THR A 180 -4.03 -15.78 27.88
C THR A 180 -4.49 -17.21 27.56
N ARG A 181 -4.25 -17.67 26.34
CA ARG A 181 -4.54 -19.05 25.97
C ARG A 181 -3.49 -19.98 26.56
N VAL A 182 -3.94 -21.02 27.25
CA VAL A 182 -3.06 -22.06 27.80
C VAL A 182 -3.10 -23.26 26.85
N PRO A 183 -1.96 -23.76 26.33
CA PRO A 183 -1.91 -24.80 25.29
C PRO A 183 -2.74 -26.06 25.58
N LYS A 184 -2.91 -26.40 26.87
CA LYS A 184 -3.70 -27.55 27.32
C LYS A 184 -5.20 -27.49 26.96
N TYR A 185 -5.71 -26.33 26.54
CA TYR A 185 -7.11 -26.13 26.15
C TYR A 185 -7.36 -26.12 24.62
N TRP A 186 -6.30 -26.31 23.81
CA TRP A 186 -6.39 -26.21 22.33
C TRP A 186 -7.44 -27.13 21.70
N LYS A 187 -7.58 -28.37 22.21
CA LYS A 187 -8.59 -29.31 21.70
C LYS A 187 -10.03 -28.82 21.95
N HIS A 188 -10.30 -28.23 23.12
CA HIS A 188 -11.63 -27.71 23.46
C HIS A 188 -11.99 -26.45 22.68
N ASP A 189 -11.01 -25.57 22.43
CA ASP A 189 -11.24 -24.32 21.70
C ASP A 189 -11.52 -24.55 20.20
N VAL A 190 -10.86 -25.53 19.58
CA VAL A 190 -11.04 -25.86 18.15
C VAL A 190 -12.33 -26.64 17.90
N GLU A 191 -12.74 -27.50 18.83
CA GLU A 191 -13.98 -28.29 18.71
C GLU A 191 -15.25 -27.45 18.89
N THR A 192 -15.19 -26.32 19.60
CA THR A 192 -16.35 -25.45 19.86
C THR A 192 -16.55 -24.33 18.83
N THR A 193 -15.66 -24.19 17.84
CA THR A 193 -15.75 -23.17 16.76
C THR A 193 -16.09 -23.74 15.38
N ARG A 194 -16.49 -25.01 15.27
CA ARG A 194 -16.97 -25.64 14.03
C ARG A 194 -18.47 -25.85 14.01
#